data_AF-A0A956FDT8-F1
#
_entry.id   AF-A0A956FDT8-F1
#
_cell.length_a   1.000
_cell.length_b   1.000
_cell.length_c   1.000
_cell.angle_alpha   90.00
_cell.angle_beta   90.00
_cell.angle_gamma   90.00
#
_symmetry.space_group_name_H-M   'P 1'
#
loop_
_entity.id
_entity.type
_entity.pdbx_description
1 polymer ?
#
loop_
_entity_poly.entity_id
_entity_poly.type
_entity_poly.pdbx_seq_one_letter_code
_entity_poly.pdbx_strand_id
1 'polypeptide(L)'
;MALALLALGCARGLGDPHRFGEGECRATYTLDHEDSPSTELRELGGGGSDLQPRFPAAEIDPAEQRPVSATAGLGIEGRPIAWYSKALDVVVLDGAAFAPLRAVDATVVAPGAVESIGRVTAHAREALGDRGVLELLLRAGVVRSYWQLGADLCVSDEQIGEGEYRARLHGVHHLRRERGRRGEQPLAFELWIDAEGEITLAGREASP
;
A
#
# COMPACT_ATOMS: atom_id res chain seq x y z
N MET A 1 38.87 7.14 -16.01
CA MET A 1 38.07 6.14 -15.28
C MET A 1 37.83 6.67 -13.88
N ALA A 2 36.65 7.24 -13.62
CA ALA A 2 36.27 7.71 -12.30
C ALA A 2 35.79 6.52 -11.46
N LEU A 3 36.45 6.24 -10.34
CA LEU A 3 35.96 5.33 -9.32
C LEU A 3 34.71 5.95 -8.69
N ALA A 4 33.54 5.33 -8.91
CA ALA A 4 32.36 5.60 -8.11
C ALA A 4 32.60 5.05 -6.69
N LEU A 5 32.82 5.96 -5.74
CA LEU A 5 32.76 5.66 -4.31
C LEU A 5 31.30 5.30 -3.99
N LEU A 6 31.00 4.01 -3.93
CA LEU A 6 29.81 3.50 -3.27
C LEU A 6 29.94 3.84 -1.78
N ALA A 7 29.35 4.96 -1.39
CA ALA A 7 29.10 5.24 0.01
C ALA A 7 28.25 4.09 0.56
N LEU A 8 28.88 3.21 1.33
CA LEU A 8 28.20 2.25 2.21
C LEU A 8 27.55 3.05 3.34
N GLY A 9 26.52 3.82 3.00
CA GLY A 9 25.64 4.42 3.99
C GLY A 9 25.06 3.30 4.84
N CYS A 10 25.16 3.41 6.16
CA CYS A 10 24.41 2.55 7.05
C CYS A 10 22.94 2.61 6.63
N ALA A 11 22.33 1.46 6.33
CA ALA A 11 20.90 1.38 6.04
C ALA A 11 20.17 2.06 7.20
N ARG A 12 19.31 3.03 6.86
CA ARG A 12 18.53 3.76 7.84
C ARG A 12 17.44 2.84 8.38
N GLY A 13 16.95 3.14 9.57
CA GLY A 13 15.83 2.39 10.15
C GLY A 13 14.57 2.52 9.26
N LEU A 14 13.67 1.55 9.41
CA LEU A 14 12.27 1.76 9.04
C LEU A 14 11.74 2.93 9.89
N GLY A 15 11.04 3.88 9.28
CA GLY A 15 10.50 5.05 9.97
C GLY A 15 11.56 6.10 10.35
N ASP A 16 12.69 6.17 9.66
CA ASP A 16 13.67 7.25 9.88
C ASP A 16 13.02 8.62 9.56
N PRO A 17 12.85 9.52 10.55
CA PRO A 17 12.20 10.81 10.35
C PRO A 17 12.98 11.76 9.43
N HIS A 18 14.25 11.47 9.15
CA HIS A 18 15.12 12.23 8.25
C HIS A 18 15.33 11.53 6.90
N ARG A 19 14.52 10.50 6.58
CA ARG A 19 14.62 9.80 5.30
C ARG A 19 14.38 10.74 4.13
N PHE A 20 13.38 11.60 4.25
CA PHE A 20 12.99 12.56 3.23
C PHE A 20 13.37 13.98 3.67
N GLY A 21 13.70 14.83 2.71
CA GLY A 21 13.97 16.24 2.97
C GLY A 21 12.74 16.97 3.50
N GLU A 22 12.97 18.01 4.31
CA GLU A 22 11.88 18.88 4.76
C GLU A 22 11.17 19.51 3.55
N GLY A 23 9.85 19.37 3.49
CA GLY A 23 9.04 19.87 2.37
C GLY A 23 9.10 19.04 1.09
N GLU A 24 9.85 17.93 1.05
CA GLU A 24 9.91 17.03 -0.12
C GLU A 24 8.59 16.26 -0.29
N CYS A 25 7.95 15.89 0.83
CA CYS A 25 6.79 15.02 0.83
C CYS A 25 5.51 15.78 1.16
N ARG A 26 4.46 15.54 0.35
CA ARG A 26 3.08 15.92 0.63
C ARG A 26 2.45 15.04 1.73
N ALA A 27 2.92 13.81 1.83
CA ALA A 27 2.58 12.82 2.84
C ALA A 27 3.70 11.77 2.93
N THR A 28 3.87 11.17 4.10
CA THR A 28 4.80 10.06 4.31
C THR A 28 4.05 8.85 4.87
N TYR A 29 4.48 7.66 4.48
CA TYR A 29 3.93 6.41 4.98
C TYR A 29 5.07 5.49 5.41
N THR A 30 5.02 5.03 6.66
CA THR A 30 5.84 3.91 7.13
C THR A 30 4.92 2.71 7.26
N LEU A 31 5.25 1.66 6.51
CA LEU A 31 4.49 0.42 6.44
C LEU A 31 5.36 -0.69 7.02
N ASP A 32 5.06 -1.13 8.24
CA ASP A 32 5.79 -2.20 8.93
C ASP A 32 5.16 -3.57 8.62
N HIS A 33 6.01 -4.59 8.42
CA HIS A 33 5.53 -5.96 8.26
C HIS A 33 4.82 -6.48 9.52
N GLU A 34 5.29 -6.10 10.71
CA GLU A 34 4.69 -6.55 11.98
C GLU A 34 3.25 -6.02 12.14
N ASP A 35 2.97 -4.83 11.60
CA ASP A 35 1.65 -4.20 11.61
C ASP A 35 0.81 -4.50 10.34
N SER A 36 1.18 -5.53 9.58
CA SER A 36 0.54 -5.83 8.29
C SER A 36 -0.70 -6.73 8.44
N PRO A 37 -1.69 -6.62 7.52
CA PRO A 37 -2.83 -7.54 7.50
C PRO A 37 -2.44 -9.02 7.39
N SER A 38 -1.33 -9.33 6.72
CA SER A 38 -0.81 -10.70 6.61
C SER A 38 -0.29 -11.23 7.95
N THR A 39 0.35 -10.39 8.76
CA THR A 39 0.80 -10.77 10.11
C THR A 39 -0.39 -10.99 11.01
N GLU A 40 -1.38 -10.08 11.00
CA GLU A 40 -2.63 -10.25 11.75
C GLU A 40 -3.38 -11.53 11.35
N LEU A 41 -3.46 -11.84 10.06
CA LEU A 41 -4.06 -13.09 9.56
C LEU A 41 -3.38 -14.33 10.13
N ARG A 42 -2.03 -14.33 10.20
CA ARG A 42 -1.25 -15.43 10.75
C ARG A 42 -1.52 -15.62 12.25
N GLU A 43 -1.60 -14.52 13.00
CA GLU A 43 -1.92 -14.56 14.44
C GLU A 43 -3.31 -15.12 14.72
N LEU A 44 -4.25 -14.91 13.79
CA LEU A 44 -5.60 -15.47 13.83
C LEU A 44 -5.66 -16.96 13.45
N GLY A 45 -4.52 -17.58 13.13
CA GLY A 45 -4.43 -18.97 12.69
C GLY A 45 -4.86 -19.18 11.25
N GLY A 46 -4.92 -18.12 10.44
CA GLY A 46 -5.16 -18.22 9.00
C GLY A 46 -4.06 -19.05 8.33
N GLY A 47 -4.47 -19.97 7.46
CA GLY A 47 -3.58 -20.87 6.74
C GLY A 47 -3.16 -20.35 5.36
N GLY A 48 -3.73 -19.22 4.96
CA GLY A 48 -3.48 -18.56 3.68
C GLY A 48 -2.01 -18.19 3.44
N SER A 49 -1.66 -18.06 2.16
CA SER A 49 -0.35 -17.55 1.77
C SER A 49 -0.16 -16.13 2.31
N ASP A 50 1.05 -15.80 2.77
CA ASP A 50 1.42 -14.46 3.28
C ASP A 50 1.09 -13.30 2.32
N LEU A 51 0.81 -13.61 1.06
CA LEU A 51 0.55 -12.66 -0.02
C LEU A 51 -0.80 -12.99 -0.68
N GLN A 52 -1.84 -12.33 -0.22
CA GLN A 52 -3.17 -12.46 -0.83
C GLN A 52 -3.19 -11.78 -2.22
N PRO A 53 -3.51 -12.50 -3.32
CA PRO A 53 -3.45 -11.94 -4.67
C PRO A 53 -4.67 -11.09 -5.04
N ARG A 54 -5.78 -11.23 -4.30
CA ARG A 54 -7.07 -10.56 -4.57
C ARG A 54 -7.77 -10.23 -3.28
N PHE A 55 -8.39 -9.08 -3.20
CA PHE A 55 -9.22 -8.61 -2.09
C PHE A 55 -10.68 -8.64 -2.54
N PRO A 56 -11.46 -9.67 -2.16
CA PRO A 56 -12.86 -9.74 -2.53
C PRO A 56 -13.64 -8.56 -1.94
N ALA A 57 -14.58 -8.03 -2.71
CA ALA A 57 -15.63 -7.16 -2.21
C ALA A 57 -16.75 -8.04 -1.63
N ALA A 58 -17.14 -7.81 -0.38
CA ALA A 58 -18.14 -8.61 0.31
C ALA A 58 -19.12 -7.74 1.10
N GLU A 59 -20.31 -8.27 1.33
CA GLU A 59 -21.18 -7.74 2.38
C GLU A 59 -20.51 -8.03 3.74
N ILE A 60 -20.48 -7.01 4.58
CA ILE A 60 -19.82 -7.10 5.88
C ILE A 60 -20.77 -7.63 6.93
N ASP A 61 -20.38 -8.75 7.55
CA ASP A 61 -21.06 -9.33 8.69
C ASP A 61 -20.13 -9.29 9.92
N PRO A 62 -20.29 -8.31 10.83
CA PRO A 62 -19.46 -8.19 12.02
C PRO A 62 -19.54 -9.37 13.01
N ALA A 63 -20.53 -10.27 12.86
CA ALA A 63 -20.60 -11.48 13.68
C ALA A 63 -19.63 -12.56 13.20
N GLU A 64 -19.35 -12.60 11.90
CA GLU A 64 -18.52 -13.61 11.25
C GLU A 64 -17.17 -13.06 10.75
N GLN A 65 -17.01 -11.74 10.77
CA GLN A 65 -15.84 -11.03 10.27
C GLN A 65 -15.24 -10.12 11.33
N ARG A 66 -13.93 -9.94 11.27
CA ARG A 66 -13.19 -9.10 12.22
C ARG A 66 -12.54 -7.93 11.48
N PRO A 67 -12.62 -6.68 11.99
CA PRO A 67 -11.92 -5.55 11.39
C PRO A 67 -10.41 -5.80 11.32
N VAL A 68 -9.78 -5.37 10.22
CA VAL A 68 -8.31 -5.40 10.08
C VAL A 68 -7.72 -4.20 10.81
N SER A 69 -6.87 -4.49 11.79
CA SER A 69 -6.29 -3.51 12.72
C SER A 69 -5.37 -2.52 11.99
N ALA A 70 -4.60 -2.99 11.00
CA ALA A 70 -3.72 -2.17 10.16
C ALA A 70 -4.43 -1.02 9.44
N THR A 71 -5.74 -1.14 9.24
CA THR A 71 -6.60 -0.17 8.54
C THR A 71 -7.66 0.44 9.45
N ALA A 72 -7.64 0.19 10.76
CA ALA A 72 -8.74 0.56 11.66
C ALA A 72 -9.03 2.08 11.73
N GLY A 73 -8.04 2.92 11.42
CA GLY A 73 -8.21 4.38 11.32
C GLY A 73 -8.89 4.85 10.02
N LEU A 74 -9.12 3.95 9.07
CA LEU A 74 -9.72 4.24 7.76
C LEU A 74 -11.12 3.60 7.71
N GLY A 75 -12.13 4.45 7.66
CA GLY A 75 -13.51 3.99 7.70
C GLY A 75 -14.48 4.99 7.09
N ILE A 76 -15.64 4.48 6.70
CA ILE A 76 -16.77 5.28 6.20
C ILE A 76 -17.77 5.35 7.35
N GLU A 77 -18.07 6.57 7.81
CA GLU A 77 -19.00 6.81 8.92
C GLU A 77 -18.61 6.04 10.20
N GLY A 78 -17.31 5.90 10.45
CA GLY A 78 -16.77 5.17 11.60
C GLY A 78 -16.79 3.65 11.47
N ARG A 79 -17.22 3.11 10.33
CA ARG A 79 -17.19 1.66 10.05
C ARG A 79 -15.89 1.28 9.34
N PRO A 80 -15.17 0.24 9.80
CA PRO A 80 -13.99 -0.28 9.11
C PRO A 80 -14.32 -0.74 7.68
N ILE A 81 -13.36 -0.60 6.77
CA ILE A 81 -13.53 -1.02 5.37
C ILE A 81 -12.94 -2.39 5.11
N ALA A 82 -11.79 -2.71 5.70
CA ALA A 82 -11.14 -4.00 5.52
C ALA A 82 -11.44 -4.92 6.70
N TRP A 83 -11.82 -6.15 6.39
CA TRP A 83 -12.25 -7.15 7.36
C TRP A 83 -11.59 -8.48 7.04
N TYR A 84 -11.19 -9.22 8.06
CA TYR A 84 -10.86 -10.62 7.92
C TYR A 84 -12.14 -11.46 7.85
N SER A 85 -12.26 -12.29 6.82
CA SER A 85 -13.32 -13.28 6.67
C SER A 85 -12.78 -14.68 6.93
N LYS A 86 -13.20 -15.30 8.05
CA LYS A 86 -12.82 -16.68 8.38
C LYS A 86 -13.34 -17.70 7.36
N ALA A 87 -14.51 -17.45 6.78
CA ALA A 87 -15.10 -18.33 5.78
C ALA A 87 -14.26 -18.42 4.50
N LEU A 88 -13.58 -17.33 4.15
CA LEU A 88 -12.75 -17.24 2.95
C LEU A 88 -11.24 -17.34 3.25
N ASP A 89 -10.85 -17.28 4.52
CA ASP A 89 -9.45 -17.22 5.01
C ASP A 89 -8.63 -16.10 4.34
N VAL A 90 -9.25 -14.93 4.16
CA VAL A 90 -8.67 -13.76 3.48
C VAL A 90 -9.20 -12.45 4.06
N VAL A 91 -8.51 -11.34 3.75
CA VAL A 91 -9.03 -9.98 3.92
C VAL A 91 -10.03 -9.66 2.81
N VAL A 92 -11.23 -9.26 3.17
CA VAL A 92 -12.27 -8.71 2.29
C VAL A 92 -12.40 -7.20 2.50
N LEU A 93 -12.92 -6.51 1.50
CA LEU A 93 -13.28 -5.10 1.57
C LEU A 93 -14.80 -4.97 1.55
N ASP A 94 -15.33 -3.92 2.19
CA ASP A 94 -16.75 -3.58 2.11
C ASP A 94 -17.17 -3.37 0.64
N GLY A 95 -18.08 -4.23 0.16
CA GLY A 95 -18.57 -4.22 -1.21
C GLY A 95 -19.44 -3.01 -1.56
N ALA A 96 -19.90 -2.23 -0.57
CA ALA A 96 -20.51 -0.92 -0.82
C ALA A 96 -19.46 0.15 -1.19
N ALA A 97 -18.21 -0.08 -0.80
CA ALA A 97 -17.11 0.87 -1.00
C ALA A 97 -16.21 0.50 -2.19
N PHE A 98 -16.03 -0.79 -2.47
CA PHE A 98 -15.11 -1.28 -3.50
C PHE A 98 -15.71 -2.40 -4.34
N ALA A 99 -15.30 -2.46 -5.62
CA ALA A 99 -15.33 -3.70 -6.39
C ALA A 99 -14.17 -4.60 -5.96
N PRO A 100 -14.15 -5.90 -6.33
CA PRO A 100 -13.01 -6.76 -6.03
C PRO A 100 -11.70 -6.15 -6.55
N LEU A 101 -10.67 -6.11 -5.70
CA LEU A 101 -9.36 -5.57 -6.05
C LEU A 101 -8.34 -6.68 -6.25
N ARG A 102 -7.36 -6.44 -7.11
CA ARG A 102 -6.18 -7.27 -7.29
C ARG A 102 -5.00 -6.64 -6.58
N ALA A 103 -4.24 -7.45 -5.85
CA ALA A 103 -2.99 -7.00 -5.27
C ALA A 103 -1.95 -6.75 -6.36
N VAL A 104 -1.31 -5.58 -6.34
CA VAL A 104 -0.21 -5.21 -7.24
C VAL A 104 1.04 -5.01 -6.42
N ASP A 105 2.15 -5.55 -6.90
CA ASP A 105 3.45 -5.44 -6.25
C ASP A 105 4.28 -4.34 -6.89
N ALA A 106 4.25 -3.16 -6.27
CA ALA A 106 4.93 -1.97 -6.76
C ALA A 106 6.47 -2.12 -6.80
N THR A 107 7.05 -3.10 -6.10
CA THR A 107 8.50 -3.32 -6.09
C THR A 107 9.02 -3.96 -7.39
N VAL A 108 8.12 -4.54 -8.19
CA VAL A 108 8.47 -5.26 -9.43
C VAL A 108 7.74 -4.73 -10.67
N VAL A 109 6.88 -3.72 -10.54
CA VAL A 109 6.28 -3.07 -11.72
C VAL A 109 7.37 -2.29 -12.47
N ALA A 110 7.67 -2.72 -13.69
CA ALA A 110 8.69 -2.08 -14.51
C ALA A 110 8.33 -0.61 -14.81
N PRO A 111 9.32 0.29 -14.96
CA PRO A 111 9.06 1.67 -15.37
C PRO A 111 8.24 1.75 -16.66
N GLY A 112 7.13 2.49 -16.62
CA GLY A 112 6.20 2.64 -17.73
C GLY A 112 5.18 1.51 -17.91
N ALA A 113 5.33 0.37 -17.22
CA ALA A 113 4.30 -0.65 -17.17
C ALA A 113 3.11 -0.15 -16.32
N VAL A 114 1.90 -0.51 -16.74
CA VAL A 114 0.64 -0.10 -16.11
C VAL A 114 -0.15 -1.34 -15.72
N GLU A 115 -0.63 -1.36 -14.49
CA GLU A 115 -1.35 -2.45 -13.85
C GLU A 115 -2.70 -1.96 -13.34
N SER A 116 -3.79 -2.63 -13.70
CA SER A 116 -5.14 -2.34 -13.16
C SER A 116 -5.33 -3.04 -11.80
N ILE A 117 -5.82 -2.30 -10.81
CA ILE A 117 -6.05 -2.78 -9.44
C ILE A 117 -7.52 -3.18 -9.27
N GLY A 118 -8.45 -2.34 -9.71
CA GLY A 118 -9.89 -2.54 -9.54
C GLY A 118 -10.59 -1.20 -9.41
N ARG A 119 -11.74 -1.15 -8.74
CA ARG A 119 -12.57 0.07 -8.69
C ARG A 119 -13.01 0.43 -7.28
N VAL A 120 -13.01 1.72 -6.97
CA VAL A 120 -13.62 2.32 -5.77
C VAL A 120 -14.93 3.03 -6.14
N THR A 121 -15.94 3.00 -5.27
CA THR A 121 -17.21 3.67 -5.53
C THR A 121 -17.10 5.17 -5.29
N ALA A 122 -17.93 5.97 -5.99
CA ALA A 122 -17.99 7.41 -5.78
C ALA A 122 -18.28 7.78 -4.31
N HIS A 123 -19.16 7.01 -3.65
CA HIS A 123 -19.47 7.19 -2.23
C HIS A 123 -18.24 6.99 -1.33
N ALA A 124 -17.44 5.95 -1.57
CA ALA A 124 -16.22 5.72 -0.80
C ALA A 124 -15.17 6.82 -1.06
N ARG A 125 -15.05 7.29 -2.31
CA ARG A 125 -14.17 8.41 -2.64
C ARG A 125 -14.59 9.70 -1.93
N GLU A 126 -15.89 9.99 -1.89
CA GLU A 126 -16.42 11.15 -1.16
C GLU A 126 -16.17 11.05 0.35
N ALA A 127 -16.41 9.87 0.94
CA ALA A 127 -16.29 9.67 2.38
C ALA A 127 -14.83 9.62 2.88
N LEU A 128 -13.91 9.00 2.12
CA LEU A 128 -12.51 8.85 2.51
C LEU A 128 -11.60 9.97 1.98
N GLY A 129 -12.02 10.61 0.89
CA GLY A 129 -11.11 11.36 0.02
C GLY A 129 -10.15 10.44 -0.73
N ASP A 130 -9.62 10.92 -1.86
CA ASP A 130 -8.74 10.12 -2.71
C ASP A 130 -7.43 9.72 -2.02
N ARG A 131 -6.88 10.60 -1.17
CA ARG A 131 -5.71 10.28 -0.34
C ARG A 131 -6.03 9.20 0.70
N GLY A 132 -7.24 9.18 1.26
CA GLY A 132 -7.68 8.12 2.17
C GLY A 132 -7.80 6.77 1.45
N VAL A 133 -8.24 6.77 0.19
CA VAL A 133 -8.22 5.58 -0.67
C VAL A 133 -6.78 5.10 -0.91
N LEU A 134 -5.86 6.00 -1.28
CA LEU A 134 -4.44 5.64 -1.43
C LEU A 134 -3.88 5.01 -0.14
N GLU A 135 -4.10 5.65 1.01
CA GLU A 135 -3.62 5.14 2.30
C GLU A 135 -4.21 3.76 2.62
N LEU A 136 -5.50 3.55 2.34
CA LEU A 136 -6.14 2.26 2.50
C LEU A 136 -5.48 1.19 1.63
N LEU A 137 -5.25 1.46 0.35
CA LEU A 137 -4.64 0.51 -0.58
C LEU A 137 -3.22 0.12 -0.13
N LEU A 138 -2.46 1.06 0.41
CA LEU A 138 -1.12 0.82 0.95
C LEU A 138 -1.17 -0.02 2.24
N ARG A 139 -1.98 0.40 3.22
CA ARG A 139 -2.06 -0.28 4.54
C ARG A 139 -2.71 -1.64 4.47
N ALA A 140 -3.71 -1.81 3.61
CA ALA A 140 -4.34 -3.11 3.37
C ALA A 140 -3.43 -4.08 2.58
N GLY A 141 -2.33 -3.59 2.00
CA GLY A 141 -1.44 -4.40 1.16
C GLY A 141 -2.03 -4.72 -0.22
N VAL A 142 -3.01 -3.94 -0.69
CA VAL A 142 -3.50 -4.01 -2.08
C VAL A 142 -2.41 -3.50 -3.02
N VAL A 143 -1.77 -2.37 -2.67
CA VAL A 143 -0.52 -1.92 -3.28
C VAL A 143 0.61 -2.34 -2.35
N ARG A 144 1.27 -3.45 -2.70
CA ARG A 144 2.39 -3.98 -1.94
C ARG A 144 3.65 -3.21 -2.30
N SER A 145 4.24 -2.57 -1.29
CA SER A 145 5.48 -1.80 -1.40
C SER A 145 6.67 -2.47 -0.72
N TYR A 146 6.49 -3.65 -0.11
CA TYR A 146 7.54 -4.44 0.53
C TYR A 146 7.17 -5.92 0.62
N TRP A 147 8.16 -6.76 0.96
CA TRP A 147 7.98 -8.21 1.14
C TRP A 147 8.30 -8.76 2.53
N GLN A 148 9.20 -8.12 3.29
CA GLN A 148 9.76 -8.73 4.50
C GLN A 148 9.80 -7.83 5.72
N LEU A 149 10.34 -6.62 5.61
CA LEU A 149 10.54 -5.75 6.77
C LEU A 149 9.57 -4.59 6.78
N GLY A 150 9.38 -3.94 5.63
CA GLY A 150 8.51 -2.78 5.53
C GLY A 150 8.90 -1.86 4.39
N ALA A 151 8.23 -0.72 4.29
CA ALA A 151 8.56 0.35 3.36
C ALA A 151 8.41 1.72 4.02
N ASP A 152 9.24 2.66 3.59
CA ASP A 152 9.01 4.08 3.83
C ASP A 152 8.74 4.75 2.48
N LEU A 153 7.59 5.41 2.35
CA LEU A 153 7.12 6.04 1.13
C LEU A 153 6.89 7.54 1.34
N CYS A 154 7.12 8.30 0.28
CA CYS A 154 6.90 9.73 0.17
C CYS A 154 5.97 9.98 -1.02
N VAL A 155 4.89 10.74 -0.80
CA VAL A 155 4.09 11.31 -1.90
C VAL A 155 4.79 12.58 -2.35
N SER A 156 5.51 12.52 -3.48
CA SER A 156 6.26 13.67 -4.03
C SER A 156 5.37 14.63 -4.81
N ASP A 157 4.39 14.08 -5.54
CA ASP A 157 3.44 14.87 -6.32
C ASP A 157 2.03 14.34 -6.12
N GLU A 158 1.06 15.24 -6.04
CA GLU A 158 -0.35 14.92 -5.89
C GLU A 158 -1.19 15.90 -6.70
N GLN A 159 -2.09 15.37 -7.52
CA GLN A 159 -2.98 16.13 -8.39
C GLN A 159 -4.41 15.64 -8.17
N ILE A 160 -5.31 16.58 -7.92
CA ILE A 160 -6.74 16.35 -7.73
C ILE A 160 -7.48 17.31 -8.67
N GLY A 161 -8.30 16.80 -9.58
CA GLY A 161 -9.04 17.64 -10.52
C GLY A 161 -9.92 16.83 -11.46
N GLU A 162 -11.04 17.40 -11.90
CA GLU A 162 -11.97 16.77 -12.86
C GLU A 162 -12.50 15.38 -12.46
N GLY A 163 -12.52 15.07 -11.16
CA GLY A 163 -12.87 13.75 -10.65
C GLY A 163 -11.73 12.74 -10.73
N GLU A 164 -10.55 13.11 -11.21
CA GLU A 164 -9.35 12.30 -11.19
C GLU A 164 -8.46 12.60 -9.98
N TYR A 165 -7.76 11.57 -9.54
CA TYR A 165 -6.67 11.63 -8.56
C TYR A 165 -5.42 11.01 -9.14
N ARG A 166 -4.27 11.67 -8.95
CA ARG A 166 -2.96 11.09 -9.25
C ARG A 166 -1.99 11.39 -8.13
N ALA A 167 -1.29 10.37 -7.67
CA ALA A 167 -0.20 10.50 -6.70
C ALA A 167 1.05 9.82 -7.21
N ARG A 168 2.17 10.53 -7.20
CA ARG A 168 3.49 9.94 -7.44
C ARG A 168 4.15 9.64 -6.10
N LEU A 169 4.57 8.39 -5.95
CA LEU A 169 5.21 7.88 -4.75
C LEU A 169 6.63 7.43 -5.07
N HIS A 170 7.54 7.73 -4.16
CA HIS A 170 8.89 7.17 -4.14
C HIS A 170 9.31 6.83 -2.72
N GLY A 171 10.32 5.99 -2.58
CA GLY A 171 10.79 5.59 -1.27
C GLY A 171 11.70 4.38 -1.33
N VAL A 172 11.71 3.62 -0.24
CA VAL A 172 12.49 2.38 -0.15
C VAL A 172 11.65 1.26 0.40
N HIS A 173 11.94 0.04 -0.07
CA HIS A 173 11.51 -1.17 0.61
C HIS A 173 12.69 -1.77 1.36
N HIS A 174 12.42 -2.10 2.61
CA HIS A 174 13.35 -2.69 3.54
C HIS A 174 13.31 -4.21 3.38
N LEU A 175 14.48 -4.81 3.15
CA LEU A 175 14.63 -6.24 2.92
C LEU A 175 15.73 -6.84 3.79
N ARG A 176 15.62 -8.13 4.08
CA ARG A 176 16.65 -8.89 4.78
C ARG A 176 17.61 -9.46 3.75
N ARG A 177 18.88 -9.03 3.81
CA ARG A 177 19.97 -9.56 3.01
C ARG A 177 20.61 -10.78 3.69
N GLU A 178 21.55 -11.42 3.00
CA GLU A 178 22.34 -12.53 3.53
C GLU A 178 22.96 -12.19 4.90
N ARG A 179 23.03 -13.22 5.76
CA ARG A 179 23.58 -13.11 7.13
C ARG A 179 22.84 -12.11 8.02
N GLY A 180 21.54 -11.90 7.77
CA GLY A 180 20.65 -11.09 8.62
C GLY A 180 20.87 -9.58 8.51
N ARG A 181 21.67 -9.11 7.56
CA ARG A 181 21.89 -7.67 7.34
C ARG A 181 20.63 -7.04 6.75
N ARG A 182 20.32 -5.81 7.15
CA ARG A 182 19.26 -5.02 6.50
C ARG A 182 19.79 -4.43 5.20
N GLY A 183 18.93 -4.40 4.19
CA GLY A 183 19.16 -3.72 2.93
C GLY A 183 17.97 -2.84 2.59
N GLU A 184 18.25 -1.82 1.82
CA GLU A 184 17.23 -0.99 1.18
C GLU A 184 17.33 -1.20 -0.33
N GLN A 185 16.19 -1.14 -1.00
CA GLN A 185 16.12 -1.00 -2.44
C GLN A 185 15.10 0.10 -2.75
N PRO A 186 15.46 1.06 -3.61
CA PRO A 186 14.58 2.17 -3.93
C PRO A 186 13.42 1.68 -4.81
N LEU A 187 12.27 2.33 -4.67
CA LEU A 187 11.11 2.12 -5.54
C LEU A 187 10.42 3.45 -5.85
N ALA A 188 9.75 3.49 -7.00
CA ALA A 188 8.86 4.58 -7.37
C ALA A 188 7.71 4.06 -8.22
N PHE A 189 6.52 4.62 -7.99
CA PHE A 189 5.32 4.30 -8.76
C PHE A 189 4.37 5.50 -8.75
N GLU A 190 3.36 5.45 -9.60
CA GLU A 190 2.30 6.44 -9.65
C GLU A 190 0.96 5.71 -9.59
N LEU A 191 0.05 6.18 -8.73
CA LEU A 191 -1.30 5.65 -8.58
C LEU A 191 -2.30 6.65 -9.16
N TRP A 192 -3.22 6.17 -9.98
CA TRP A 192 -4.30 6.96 -10.56
C TRP A 192 -5.66 6.40 -10.15
N ILE A 193 -6.60 7.30 -9.87
CA ILE A 193 -8.03 6.99 -9.74
C ILE A 193 -8.75 7.89 -10.74
N ASP A 194 -9.41 7.32 -11.75
CA ASP A 194 -10.16 8.12 -12.73
C ASP A 194 -11.54 8.56 -12.21
N ALA A 195 -12.29 9.31 -13.03
CA ALA A 195 -13.61 9.81 -12.66
C ALA A 195 -14.62 8.69 -12.35
N GLU A 196 -14.48 7.54 -13.01
CA GLU A 196 -15.29 6.34 -12.81
C GLU A 196 -14.85 5.50 -11.59
N GLY A 197 -13.72 5.87 -10.97
CA GLY A 197 -13.16 5.22 -9.79
C GLY A 197 -12.25 4.03 -10.12
N GLU A 198 -11.84 3.83 -11.37
CA GLU A 198 -10.84 2.82 -11.72
C GLU A 198 -9.48 3.18 -11.15
N ILE A 199 -8.86 2.21 -10.49
CA ILE A 199 -7.59 2.35 -9.82
C ILE A 199 -6.53 1.66 -10.68
N THR A 200 -5.50 2.41 -11.04
CA THR A 200 -4.35 1.89 -11.79
C THR A 200 -3.04 2.28 -11.11
N LEU A 201 -2.02 1.47 -11.33
CA LEU A 201 -0.67 1.71 -10.85
C LEU A 201 0.31 1.63 -12.01
N ALA A 202 1.18 2.63 -12.13
CA ALA A 202 2.24 2.66 -13.12
C ALA A 202 3.61 2.63 -12.44
N GLY A 203 4.53 1.78 -12.93
CA GLY A 203 5.90 1.76 -12.46
C GLY A 203 6.64 3.04 -12.88
N ARG A 204 7.50 3.57 -12.02
CA ARG A 204 8.33 4.74 -12.29
C ARG A 204 9.81 4.42 -12.07
N GLU A 205 10.68 5.16 -12.74
CA GLU A 205 12.10 5.10 -12.40
C GLU A 205 12.29 5.67 -11.01
N ALA A 206 12.96 4.92 -10.14
CA ALA A 206 13.36 5.45 -8.86
C ALA A 206 14.47 6.49 -9.08
N SER A 207 14.26 7.71 -8.59
CA SER A 207 15.32 8.72 -8.60
C SER A 207 16.54 8.17 -7.83
N PRO A 208 17.75 8.29 -8.39
CA PRO A 208 18.98 7.78 -7.78
C PRO A 208 19.39 8.51 -6.49
#